data_AF-F7XSN3-F1
#
_entry.id   AF-F7XSN3-F1
#
_cell.length_a   1.000
_cell.length_b   1.000
_cell.length_c   1.000
_cell.angle_alpha   90.00
_cell.angle_beta   90.00
_cell.angle_gamma   90.00
#
_symmetry.space_group_name_H-M   'P 1'
#
loop_
_entity.id
_entity.type
_entity.pdbx_description
1 polymer ?
#
loop_
_entity_poly.entity_id
_entity_poly.type
_entity_poly.pdbx_seq_one_letter_code
_entity_poly.pdbx_strand_id
1 'polypeptide(L)'
;MRRLSDRLRGMTGKGWSAWVRLCVLSTQVGLAAEPALARLAGVWENATRIVAIAPTADAMRFSLMLVHKPYYAYVYERVAVFSLSSLSDARADVLPPPAAQKAERVDLVLSFEGRVRVQPLVLCRWGDALFCSFFQRVSYGTRSGSVSSEQIPVRTDDPLFGFWIEEGSAEALRAYSSQAPGELNAFFFTEANFYRFRYWRDDALAFAAQRAYFTADDGVTYEIPQYVQRGAAVYSCTTGRSRVVRNFQTGTYEVRTSSDGSKRLMLRRRGAGPGSYAVGAVYPRQGFLDESALALRVDGQFLAIGEPFLRKSVVHDVTAFIDAHNARKRAPRAPLLVPDF
;
A
#
# COMPACT_ATOMS: atom_id res chain seq x y z
N MET A 1 -28.38 -16.27 37.41
CA MET A 1 -29.19 -15.24 36.71
C MET A 1 -29.92 -14.25 37.66
N ARG A 2 -29.42 -13.89 38.86
CA ARG A 2 -30.10 -12.86 39.71
C ARG A 2 -29.22 -12.17 40.77
N ARG A 3 -27.88 -12.14 40.63
CA ARG A 3 -26.97 -11.49 41.61
C ARG A 3 -25.80 -10.71 40.99
N LEU A 4 -25.99 -10.13 39.80
CA LEU A 4 -25.01 -9.24 39.17
C LEU A 4 -25.63 -7.93 38.65
N SER A 5 -26.96 -7.77 38.75
CA SER A 5 -27.69 -6.59 38.26
C SER A 5 -27.73 -5.42 39.23
N ASP A 6 -27.41 -5.62 40.51
CA ASP A 6 -27.61 -4.59 41.54
C ASP A 6 -26.33 -3.83 41.91
N ARG A 7 -25.18 -4.15 41.30
CA ARG A 7 -23.89 -3.47 41.57
C ARG A 7 -23.52 -2.38 40.57
N LEU A 8 -24.42 -2.00 39.66
CA LEU A 8 -24.15 -0.97 38.63
C LEU A 8 -25.10 0.25 38.69
N ARG A 9 -25.91 0.40 39.75
CA ARG A 9 -26.75 1.60 39.96
C ARG A 9 -26.19 2.49 41.06
N GLY A 10 -25.05 3.10 40.80
CA GLY A 10 -24.55 4.15 41.67
C GLY A 10 -23.16 4.56 41.27
N MET A 11 -23.07 5.43 40.26
CA MET A 11 -21.97 6.38 40.05
C MET A 11 -22.26 7.18 38.77
N THR A 12 -23.15 8.15 38.89
CA THR A 12 -23.28 9.25 37.93
C THR A 12 -22.16 10.25 38.21
N GLY A 13 -21.11 10.22 37.40
CA GLY A 13 -19.99 11.17 37.48
C GLY A 13 -19.45 11.43 36.07
N LYS A 14 -19.41 12.70 35.69
CA LYS A 14 -19.03 13.22 34.38
C LYS A 14 -17.64 12.76 33.93
N GLY A 15 -17.53 12.51 32.62
CA GLY A 15 -16.27 12.31 31.92
C GLY A 15 -15.93 10.84 31.71
N TRP A 16 -16.28 10.32 30.53
CA TRP A 16 -15.65 9.23 29.78
C TRP A 16 -16.65 8.76 28.71
N SER A 17 -16.72 9.51 27.61
CA SER A 17 -17.53 9.14 26.45
C SER A 17 -16.67 9.25 25.19
N ALA A 18 -16.06 8.12 24.78
CA ALA A 18 -15.65 7.86 23.38
C ALA A 18 -15.06 6.45 23.14
N TRP A 19 -14.75 5.64 24.16
CA TRP A 19 -13.93 4.43 23.95
C TRP A 19 -14.55 3.06 24.23
N VAL A 20 -15.82 2.97 24.65
CA VAL A 20 -16.45 1.64 24.86
C VAL A 20 -17.92 1.68 24.49
N ARG A 21 -18.25 1.16 23.30
CA ARG A 21 -19.48 0.41 22.93
C ARG A 21 -19.67 0.43 21.41
N LEU A 22 -19.33 -0.66 20.73
CA LEU A 22 -20.33 -1.48 20.01
C LEU A 22 -19.69 -2.80 19.51
N CYS A 23 -19.53 -3.78 20.39
CA CYS A 23 -19.57 -5.18 19.98
C CYS A 23 -20.96 -5.69 20.35
N VAL A 24 -21.85 -5.79 19.37
CA VAL A 24 -23.07 -6.59 19.48
C VAL A 24 -22.94 -7.74 18.50
N LEU A 25 -23.07 -8.94 19.06
CA LEU A 25 -22.96 -10.23 18.43
C LEU A 25 -23.89 -10.37 17.21
N SER A 26 -23.34 -10.80 16.08
CA SER A 26 -24.07 -11.60 15.10
C SER A 26 -23.45 -12.99 15.06
N THR A 27 -24.03 -13.93 15.82
CA THR A 27 -23.84 -15.36 15.61
C THR A 27 -24.60 -15.77 14.35
N GLN A 28 -23.89 -15.75 13.22
CA GLN A 28 -24.20 -16.64 12.10
C GLN A 28 -23.02 -17.62 12.01
N VAL A 29 -23.34 -18.92 12.05
CA VAL A 29 -22.41 -20.00 11.75
C VAL A 29 -22.13 -19.94 10.24
N GLY A 30 -21.28 -18.99 9.84
CA GLY A 30 -20.47 -19.08 8.65
C GLY A 30 -19.05 -19.39 9.12
N LEU A 31 -18.31 -20.22 8.37
CA LEU A 31 -16.86 -20.35 8.52
C LEU A 31 -16.29 -18.94 8.66
N ALA A 32 -15.86 -18.56 9.86
CA ALA A 32 -15.29 -17.24 10.09
C ALA A 32 -14.11 -17.11 9.13
N ALA A 33 -14.19 -16.15 8.22
CA ALA A 33 -13.12 -15.92 7.26
C ALA A 33 -11.81 -15.78 8.03
N GLU A 34 -10.81 -16.58 7.64
CA GLU A 34 -9.51 -16.58 8.30
C GLU A 34 -8.98 -15.14 8.36
N PRO A 35 -8.55 -14.65 9.54
CA PRO A 35 -8.12 -13.27 9.70
C PRO A 35 -7.01 -12.97 8.69
N ALA A 36 -7.05 -11.77 8.10
CA ALA A 36 -6.15 -11.35 7.02
C ALA A 36 -4.66 -11.63 7.33
N LEU A 37 -4.28 -11.47 8.60
CA LEU A 37 -2.93 -11.73 9.09
C LEU A 37 -2.55 -13.22 9.03
N ALA A 38 -3.46 -14.15 9.32
CA ALA A 38 -3.18 -15.58 9.23
C ALA A 38 -2.98 -16.03 7.76
N ARG A 39 -3.67 -15.40 6.81
CA ARG A 39 -3.45 -15.60 5.36
C ARG A 39 -2.10 -15.06 4.85
N LEU A 40 -1.39 -14.25 5.63
CA LEU A 40 -0.01 -13.85 5.36
C LEU A 40 1.02 -14.85 5.91
N ALA A 41 0.63 -15.81 6.76
CA ALA A 41 1.54 -16.77 7.37
C ALA A 41 2.29 -17.60 6.32
N GLY A 42 3.57 -17.85 6.55
CA GLY A 42 4.48 -18.59 5.69
C GLY A 42 5.67 -17.75 5.23
N VAL A 43 6.41 -18.28 4.25
CA VAL A 43 7.67 -17.69 3.78
C VAL A 43 7.44 -16.94 2.48
N TRP A 44 7.97 -15.72 2.42
CA TRP A 44 7.91 -14.83 1.28
C TRP A 44 9.34 -14.44 0.88
N GLU A 45 9.63 -14.37 -0.40
CA GLU A 45 10.98 -14.07 -0.85
C GLU A 45 11.02 -13.27 -2.15
N ASN A 46 12.16 -12.61 -2.35
CA ASN A 46 12.59 -12.11 -3.65
C ASN A 46 14.07 -12.44 -3.84
N ALA A 47 14.71 -11.83 -4.85
CA ALA A 47 16.13 -12.04 -5.13
C ALA A 47 17.06 -11.59 -3.98
N THR A 48 16.61 -10.65 -3.16
CA THR A 48 17.43 -9.95 -2.17
C THR A 48 17.04 -10.22 -0.71
N ARG A 49 15.87 -10.81 -0.44
CA ARG A 49 15.35 -10.95 0.93
C ARG A 49 14.47 -12.20 1.10
N ILE A 50 14.39 -12.69 2.33
CA ILE A 50 13.36 -13.60 2.82
C ILE A 50 12.63 -12.92 3.97
N VAL A 51 11.31 -13.09 4.00
CA VAL A 51 10.43 -12.65 5.07
C VAL A 51 9.61 -13.84 5.51
N ALA A 52 9.84 -14.31 6.74
CA ALA A 52 9.07 -15.40 7.33
C ALA A 52 8.03 -14.81 8.29
N ILE A 53 6.76 -15.13 8.08
CA ILE A 53 5.66 -14.70 8.95
C ILE A 53 5.09 -15.94 9.62
N ALA A 54 5.14 -16.03 10.94
CA ALA A 54 4.68 -17.20 11.68
C ALA A 54 3.76 -16.80 12.85
N PRO A 55 2.72 -17.60 13.16
CA PRO A 55 1.90 -17.36 14.33
C PRO A 55 2.76 -17.46 15.59
N THR A 56 2.44 -16.67 16.62
CA THR A 56 3.03 -16.82 17.95
C THR A 56 2.09 -17.60 18.87
N ALA A 57 2.51 -17.85 20.10
CA ALA A 57 1.62 -18.42 21.12
C ALA A 57 0.40 -17.52 21.42
N ASP A 58 0.52 -16.21 21.19
CA ASP A 58 -0.60 -15.28 21.19
C ASP A 58 -1.26 -15.29 19.81
N ALA A 59 -2.50 -15.79 19.73
CA ALA A 59 -3.27 -15.91 18.48
C ALA A 59 -3.51 -14.57 17.77
N MET A 60 -3.35 -13.44 18.47
CA MET A 60 -3.49 -12.10 17.91
C MET A 60 -2.17 -11.51 17.40
N ARG A 61 -1.05 -12.23 17.55
CA ARG A 61 0.29 -11.77 17.19
C ARG A 61 1.03 -12.77 16.33
N PHE A 62 1.79 -12.22 15.39
CA PHE A 62 2.67 -12.98 14.50
C PHE A 62 4.11 -12.49 14.67
N SER A 63 5.07 -13.39 14.47
CA SER A 63 6.46 -13.00 14.32
C SER A 63 6.75 -12.74 12.84
N LEU A 64 7.54 -11.71 12.56
CA LEU A 64 8.12 -11.46 11.23
C LEU A 64 9.63 -11.53 11.35
N MET A 65 10.25 -12.51 10.68
CA MET A 65 11.70 -12.62 10.55
C MET A 65 12.14 -12.07 9.20
N LEU A 66 13.05 -11.10 9.21
CA LEU A 66 13.65 -10.53 8.01
C LEU A 66 15.08 -11.06 7.81
N VAL A 67 15.35 -11.56 6.61
CA VAL A 67 16.64 -12.13 6.21
C VAL A 67 17.11 -11.47 4.90
N HIS A 68 18.38 -11.09 4.81
CA HIS A 68 18.96 -10.55 3.58
C HIS A 68 19.67 -11.63 2.76
N LYS A 69 19.45 -11.62 1.44
CA LYS A 69 20.13 -12.42 0.43
C LYS A 69 21.00 -11.55 -0.47
N PRO A 70 22.17 -12.05 -0.85
CA PRO A 70 23.24 -12.43 0.06
C PRO A 70 23.90 -11.18 0.66
N TYR A 71 24.00 -11.12 1.97
CA TYR A 71 24.84 -10.14 2.66
C TYR A 71 26.31 -10.59 2.58
N TYR A 72 27.25 -9.66 2.42
CA TYR A 72 28.67 -9.96 2.09
C TYR A 72 28.86 -10.94 0.91
N ALA A 73 28.02 -10.82 -0.12
CA ALA A 73 28.02 -11.64 -1.34
C ALA A 73 27.69 -13.13 -1.17
N TYR A 74 27.64 -13.69 0.05
CA TYR A 74 27.43 -15.14 0.23
C TYR A 74 26.57 -15.60 1.40
N VAL A 75 26.48 -14.84 2.48
CA VAL A 75 25.81 -15.30 3.71
C VAL A 75 24.37 -14.80 3.73
N TYR A 76 23.46 -15.67 4.13
CA TYR A 76 22.12 -15.23 4.50
C TYR A 76 22.15 -14.82 5.97
N GLU A 77 21.90 -13.55 6.21
CA GLU A 77 21.94 -12.95 7.54
C GLU A 77 20.51 -12.73 8.04
N ARG A 78 20.23 -13.21 9.25
CA ARG A 78 19.00 -12.89 9.98
C ARG A 78 19.16 -11.49 10.56
N VAL A 79 18.41 -10.54 10.03
CA VAL A 79 18.64 -9.11 10.30
C VAL A 79 17.77 -8.63 11.47
N ALA A 80 16.53 -9.11 11.55
CA ALA A 80 15.60 -8.67 12.58
C ALA A 80 14.43 -9.65 12.75
N VAL A 81 13.87 -9.66 13.96
CA VAL A 81 12.59 -10.30 14.30
C VAL A 81 11.67 -9.21 14.87
N PHE A 82 10.43 -9.19 14.41
CA PHE A 82 9.41 -8.20 14.82
C PHE A 82 8.14 -8.90 15.27
N SER A 83 7.35 -8.19 16.08
CA SER A 83 5.97 -8.58 16.36
C SER A 83 5.01 -7.84 15.42
N LEU A 84 4.04 -8.58 14.88
CA LEU A 84 2.96 -8.09 14.01
C LEU A 84 1.60 -8.25 14.68
N SER A 85 0.75 -7.24 14.54
CA SER A 85 -0.67 -7.30 14.90
C SER A 85 -1.53 -6.58 13.86
N SER A 86 -2.80 -6.97 13.72
CA SER A 86 -3.72 -6.30 12.80
C SER A 86 -4.12 -4.91 13.31
N LEU A 87 -4.21 -3.95 12.39
CA LEU A 87 -4.78 -2.62 12.62
C LEU A 87 -6.22 -2.63 12.11
N SER A 88 -7.18 -2.25 12.97
CA SER A 88 -8.59 -2.12 12.59
C SER A 88 -8.88 -0.64 12.34
N ASP A 89 -8.62 -0.16 11.12
CA ASP A 89 -9.06 1.18 10.71
C ASP A 89 -9.73 1.10 9.34
N ALA A 90 -11.06 1.26 9.32
CA ALA A 90 -11.81 1.45 8.09
C ALA A 90 -11.75 2.93 7.67
N ARG A 91 -11.29 3.21 6.45
CA ARG A 91 -11.28 4.57 5.88
C ARG A 91 -12.62 4.87 5.21
N ALA A 92 -13.23 6.01 5.55
CA ALA A 92 -14.55 6.42 5.04
C ALA A 92 -14.57 6.86 3.57
N ASP A 93 -13.42 7.22 2.99
CA ASP A 93 -13.26 7.68 1.60
C ASP A 93 -13.05 6.54 0.59
N VAL A 94 -12.85 5.33 1.09
CA VAL A 94 -12.62 4.11 0.33
C VAL A 94 -13.95 3.53 -0.16
N LEU A 95 -14.02 3.16 -1.44
CA LEU A 95 -15.20 2.51 -2.00
C LEU A 95 -15.41 1.13 -1.36
N PRO A 96 -16.67 0.73 -1.07
CA PRO A 96 -16.96 -0.60 -0.56
C PRO A 96 -16.46 -1.64 -1.57
N PRO A 97 -15.84 -2.72 -1.09
CA PRO A 97 -15.05 -3.52 -1.99
C PRO A 97 -15.95 -4.59 -2.66
N PRO A 98 -15.70 -4.96 -3.93
CA PRO A 98 -16.62 -5.81 -4.71
C PRO A 98 -16.70 -7.24 -4.15
N ALA A 99 -17.82 -7.94 -4.42
CA ALA A 99 -18.11 -9.27 -3.85
C ALA A 99 -17.09 -10.38 -4.19
N ALA A 100 -16.31 -10.20 -5.27
CA ALA A 100 -15.26 -11.12 -5.70
C ALA A 100 -13.91 -10.39 -5.85
N GLN A 101 -13.26 -10.11 -4.72
CA GLN A 101 -11.91 -9.55 -4.72
C GLN A 101 -10.84 -10.62 -4.88
N LYS A 102 -9.81 -10.30 -5.66
CA LYS A 102 -8.62 -11.14 -5.80
C LYS A 102 -7.49 -10.64 -4.90
N ALA A 103 -7.49 -9.35 -4.62
CA ALA A 103 -6.52 -8.68 -3.78
C ALA A 103 -7.08 -8.42 -2.40
N GLU A 104 -6.19 -8.36 -1.42
CA GLU A 104 -6.51 -8.08 -0.05
C GLU A 104 -5.53 -7.06 0.51
N ARG A 105 -6.06 -5.94 0.99
CA ARG A 105 -5.31 -5.00 1.83
C ARG A 105 -5.19 -5.56 3.23
N VAL A 106 -3.97 -5.58 3.75
CA VAL A 106 -3.69 -5.99 5.13
C VAL A 106 -3.02 -4.83 5.85
N ASP A 107 -3.74 -4.26 6.81
CA ASP A 107 -3.24 -3.20 7.69
C ASP A 107 -2.69 -3.81 8.96
N LEU A 108 -1.41 -3.57 9.21
CA LEU A 108 -0.63 -4.17 10.28
C LEU A 108 0.13 -3.11 11.07
N VAL A 109 0.55 -3.49 12.27
CA VAL A 109 1.50 -2.75 13.08
C VAL A 109 2.74 -3.60 13.30
N LEU A 110 3.90 -3.09 12.86
CA LEU A 110 5.22 -3.63 13.16
C LEU A 110 5.70 -3.06 14.49
N SER A 111 6.02 -3.94 15.45
CA SER A 111 6.66 -3.58 16.71
C SER A 111 8.10 -4.08 16.72
N PHE A 112 9.04 -3.17 16.98
CA PHE A 112 10.47 -3.47 17.01
C PHE A 112 10.86 -3.97 18.41
N GLU A 113 11.47 -5.15 18.49
CA GLU A 113 11.89 -5.71 19.78
C GLU A 113 12.82 -4.75 20.53
N GLY A 114 12.56 -4.56 21.82
CA GLY A 114 13.34 -3.66 22.68
C GLY A 114 13.12 -2.16 22.44
N ARG A 115 12.19 -1.75 21.56
CA ARG A 115 11.90 -0.34 21.28
C ARG A 115 10.41 -0.05 21.42
N VAL A 116 10.07 1.10 22.00
CA VAL A 116 8.68 1.63 22.08
C VAL A 116 8.15 2.06 20.70
N ARG A 117 8.95 1.94 19.65
CA ARG A 117 8.58 2.38 18.30
C ARG A 117 7.72 1.32 17.63
N VAL A 118 6.54 1.74 17.21
CA VAL A 118 5.64 0.99 16.33
C VAL A 118 5.58 1.68 14.97
N GLN A 119 5.40 0.89 13.91
CA GLN A 119 5.28 1.41 12.55
C GLN A 119 4.04 0.80 11.88
N PRO A 120 3.16 1.62 11.28
CA PRO A 120 2.12 1.12 10.38
C PRO A 120 2.74 0.43 9.16
N LEU A 121 2.26 -0.77 8.87
CA LEU A 121 2.63 -1.58 7.73
C LEU A 121 1.37 -1.90 6.94
N VAL A 122 1.29 -1.38 5.71
CA VAL A 122 0.17 -1.65 4.82
C VAL A 122 0.68 -2.47 3.66
N LEU A 123 0.08 -3.63 3.44
CA LEU A 123 0.44 -4.57 2.40
C LEU A 123 -0.77 -4.88 1.53
N CYS A 124 -0.53 -5.30 0.28
CA CYS A 124 -1.54 -5.87 -0.58
C CYS A 124 -1.12 -7.29 -0.97
N ARG A 125 -1.93 -8.28 -0.59
CA ARG A 125 -1.77 -9.69 -0.97
C ARG A 125 -2.62 -10.00 -2.18
N TRP A 126 -2.03 -10.67 -3.17
CA TRP A 126 -2.70 -11.09 -4.39
C TRP A 126 -2.34 -12.54 -4.68
N GLY A 127 -3.03 -13.47 -4.01
CA GLY A 127 -2.61 -14.88 -3.96
C GLY A 127 -1.18 -15.00 -3.41
N ASP A 128 -0.27 -15.56 -4.21
CA ASP A 128 1.14 -15.76 -3.87
C ASP A 128 2.04 -14.55 -4.16
N ALA A 129 1.46 -13.39 -4.47
CA ALA A 129 2.17 -12.15 -4.70
C ALA A 129 1.89 -11.15 -3.58
N LEU A 130 2.94 -10.53 -3.04
CA LEU A 130 2.84 -9.54 -1.97
C LEU A 130 3.43 -8.20 -2.42
N PHE A 131 2.63 -7.15 -2.34
CA PHE A 131 2.99 -5.79 -2.74
C PHE A 131 3.13 -4.91 -1.50
N CYS A 132 4.25 -4.18 -1.45
CA CYS A 132 4.49 -3.16 -0.41
C CYS A 132 4.10 -1.76 -0.87
N SER A 133 4.06 -1.49 -2.18
CA SER A 133 3.46 -0.31 -2.78
C SER A 133 2.43 -0.79 -3.81
N PHE A 134 1.23 -0.24 -3.71
CA PHE A 134 0.09 -0.52 -4.57
C PHE A 134 -0.81 0.71 -4.55
N PHE A 135 -1.92 0.68 -5.28
CA PHE A 135 -2.88 1.76 -5.35
C PHE A 135 -4.25 1.25 -4.95
N GLN A 136 -5.00 2.09 -4.24
CA GLN A 136 -6.37 1.85 -3.85
C GLN A 136 -7.28 2.84 -4.56
N ARG A 137 -8.42 2.34 -5.05
CA ARG A 137 -9.43 3.18 -5.69
C ARG A 137 -10.14 4.02 -4.65
N VAL A 138 -10.32 5.30 -4.97
CA VAL A 138 -10.95 6.29 -4.09
C VAL A 138 -12.06 7.00 -4.85
N SER A 139 -13.10 7.40 -4.11
CA SER A 139 -14.20 8.20 -4.66
C SER A 139 -13.70 9.48 -5.33
N TYR A 140 -14.26 9.80 -6.49
CA TYR A 140 -14.08 11.07 -7.21
C TYR A 140 -15.45 11.57 -7.66
N GLY A 141 -15.54 12.86 -7.95
CA GLY A 141 -16.73 13.49 -8.52
C GLY A 141 -16.45 14.07 -9.90
N THR A 142 -17.50 14.49 -10.58
CA THR A 142 -17.42 15.36 -11.75
C THR A 142 -18.20 16.63 -11.50
N ARG A 143 -17.79 17.69 -12.19
CA ARG A 143 -18.52 18.94 -12.24
C ARG A 143 -19.01 19.14 -13.66
N SER A 144 -20.27 18.82 -13.92
CA SER A 144 -20.97 19.33 -15.11
C SER A 144 -21.51 20.73 -14.82
N GLY A 145 -21.70 21.56 -15.85
CA GLY A 145 -22.24 22.91 -15.69
C GLY A 145 -23.53 22.91 -14.87
N SER A 146 -23.58 23.74 -13.82
CA SER A 146 -24.68 23.90 -12.84
C SER A 146 -25.20 22.60 -12.17
N VAL A 147 -24.60 22.28 -11.02
CA VAL A 147 -25.08 21.40 -9.92
C VAL A 147 -24.68 19.91 -9.96
N SER A 148 -24.33 19.44 -8.75
CA SER A 148 -24.09 18.07 -8.26
C SER A 148 -22.70 17.44 -8.45
N SER A 149 -21.94 17.35 -7.35
CA SER A 149 -20.80 16.43 -7.17
C SER A 149 -21.34 14.99 -7.04
N GLU A 150 -21.88 14.42 -8.11
CA GLU A 150 -22.26 13.01 -8.10
C GLU A 150 -20.99 12.15 -8.07
N GLN A 151 -20.91 11.25 -7.08
CA GLN A 151 -19.87 10.22 -7.06
C GLN A 151 -20.14 9.30 -8.24
N ILE A 152 -19.23 9.26 -9.22
CA ILE A 152 -19.42 8.40 -10.38
C ILE A 152 -19.29 6.94 -9.94
N PRO A 153 -20.29 6.08 -10.22
CA PRO A 153 -20.20 4.66 -9.94
C PRO A 153 -19.02 4.06 -10.71
N VAL A 154 -18.40 3.04 -10.13
CA VAL A 154 -17.33 2.27 -10.78
C VAL A 154 -17.79 1.86 -12.17
N ARG A 155 -17.17 2.47 -13.21
CA ARG A 155 -17.24 1.94 -14.57
C ARG A 155 -16.64 0.55 -14.55
N THR A 156 -17.47 -0.45 -14.84
CA THR A 156 -17.09 -1.87 -14.86
C THR A 156 -16.54 -2.31 -16.21
N ASP A 157 -16.71 -1.49 -17.24
CA ASP A 157 -16.22 -1.72 -18.60
C ASP A 157 -14.71 -1.46 -18.74
N ASP A 158 -14.17 -0.47 -18.02
CA ASP A 158 -12.72 -0.29 -17.84
C ASP A 158 -12.32 -0.40 -16.37
N PRO A 159 -11.62 -1.47 -15.95
CA PRO A 159 -11.22 -1.67 -14.56
C PRO A 159 -10.23 -0.62 -14.04
N LEU A 160 -9.57 0.14 -14.92
CA LEU A 160 -8.65 1.24 -14.54
C LEU A 160 -9.34 2.59 -14.42
N PHE A 161 -10.48 2.83 -15.06
CA PHE A 161 -11.11 4.15 -15.09
C PHE A 161 -11.34 4.71 -13.67
N GLY A 162 -11.02 5.97 -13.43
CA GLY A 162 -11.22 6.65 -12.14
C GLY A 162 -9.94 6.88 -11.35
N PHE A 163 -10.10 7.17 -10.06
CA PHE A 163 -9.04 7.72 -9.21
C PHE A 163 -8.41 6.69 -8.27
N TRP A 164 -7.08 6.68 -8.23
CA TRP A 164 -6.25 5.71 -7.52
C TRP A 164 -5.18 6.44 -6.72
N ILE A 165 -5.09 6.17 -5.43
CA ILE A 165 -4.06 6.73 -4.57
C ILE A 165 -3.12 5.61 -4.18
N GLU A 166 -1.81 5.86 -4.22
CA GLU A 166 -0.82 4.91 -3.69
C GLU A 166 -1.20 4.55 -2.25
N GLU A 167 -0.81 3.37 -1.80
CA GLU A 167 -0.94 2.85 -0.44
C GLU A 167 0.31 2.00 -0.14
N GLY A 168 0.61 1.84 1.15
CA GLY A 168 1.87 1.22 1.57
C GLY A 168 3.11 2.06 1.28
N SER A 169 4.28 1.42 1.26
CA SER A 169 5.57 2.01 0.92
C SER A 169 6.53 0.93 0.44
N ALA A 170 7.29 1.21 -0.63
CA ALA A 170 8.39 0.34 -1.07
C ALA A 170 9.48 0.15 0.01
N GLU A 171 9.53 1.04 1.00
CA GLU A 171 10.48 1.01 2.11
C GLU A 171 9.92 0.32 3.37
N ALA A 172 8.70 -0.25 3.32
CA ALA A 172 7.98 -0.68 4.50
C ALA A 172 8.62 -1.88 5.25
N LEU A 173 9.28 -2.80 4.53
CA LEU A 173 9.91 -4.01 5.11
C LEU A 173 11.42 -3.83 5.30
N ARG A 174 11.80 -3.00 6.29
CA ARG A 174 13.20 -2.72 6.66
C ARG A 174 13.51 -3.18 8.08
N ALA A 175 14.80 -3.38 8.35
CA ALA A 175 15.33 -3.72 9.68
C ALA A 175 15.07 -2.64 10.74
N TYR A 176 14.82 -1.41 10.30
CA TYR A 176 14.61 -0.23 11.14
C TYR A 176 13.34 0.50 10.71
N SER A 177 12.79 1.29 11.63
CA SER A 177 11.58 2.06 11.37
C SER A 177 11.80 3.06 10.22
N SER A 178 10.97 3.03 9.19
CA SER A 178 10.97 4.05 8.14
C SER A 178 10.09 5.23 8.54
N GLN A 179 10.48 6.43 8.14
CA GLN A 179 9.59 7.59 8.23
C GLN A 179 8.43 7.44 7.24
N ALA A 180 7.34 8.16 7.50
CA ALA A 180 6.26 8.28 6.53
C ALA A 180 6.83 8.82 5.20
N PRO A 181 6.37 8.33 4.03
CA PRO A 181 6.82 8.84 2.73
C PRO A 181 6.74 10.37 2.67
N GLY A 182 7.71 11.01 2.01
CA GLY A 182 7.63 12.46 1.78
C GLY A 182 6.59 12.84 0.71
N GLU A 183 6.21 11.88 -0.11
CA GLU A 183 5.23 12.04 -1.18
C GLU A 183 4.50 10.73 -1.47
N LEU A 184 3.28 10.85 -1.99
CA LEU A 184 2.48 9.75 -2.53
C LEU A 184 2.18 10.02 -4.00
N ASN A 185 2.13 8.95 -4.78
CA ASN A 185 1.61 9.01 -6.13
C ASN A 185 0.10 8.82 -6.15
N ALA A 186 -0.58 9.45 -7.09
CA ALA A 186 -1.95 9.13 -7.42
C ALA A 186 -2.14 9.17 -8.94
N PHE A 187 -3.06 8.36 -9.44
CA PHE A 187 -3.43 8.32 -10.85
C PHE A 187 -4.92 8.56 -11.01
N PHE A 188 -5.29 9.23 -12.09
CA PHE A 188 -6.64 9.22 -12.62
C PHE A 188 -6.57 8.67 -14.04
N PHE A 189 -7.36 7.65 -14.36
CA PHE A 189 -7.48 7.13 -15.72
C PHE A 189 -8.84 7.52 -16.29
N THR A 190 -8.86 8.09 -17.48
CA THR A 190 -10.07 8.19 -18.32
C THR A 190 -10.03 7.08 -19.39
N GLU A 191 -10.90 7.08 -20.39
CA GLU A 191 -10.93 5.98 -21.39
C GLU A 191 -9.62 5.81 -22.20
N ALA A 192 -8.86 6.88 -22.39
CA ALA A 192 -7.65 6.87 -23.22
C ALA A 192 -6.44 7.57 -22.60
N ASN A 193 -6.66 8.37 -21.55
CA ASN A 193 -5.62 9.22 -20.96
C ASN A 193 -5.40 8.86 -19.50
N PHE A 194 -4.18 9.09 -19.02
CA PHE A 194 -3.86 9.05 -17.61
C PHE A 194 -3.39 10.42 -17.13
N TYR A 195 -3.66 10.69 -15.87
CA TYR A 195 -3.23 11.87 -15.15
C TYR A 195 -2.54 11.42 -13.87
N ARG A 196 -1.29 11.83 -13.65
CA ARG A 196 -0.54 11.48 -12.45
C ARG A 196 -0.34 12.70 -11.57
N PHE A 197 -0.78 12.57 -10.33
CA PHE A 197 -0.71 13.60 -9.30
C PHE A 197 0.32 13.21 -8.24
N ARG A 198 0.90 14.24 -7.63
CA ARG A 198 1.78 14.12 -6.47
C ARG A 198 1.06 14.70 -5.27
N TYR A 199 1.02 13.94 -4.19
CA TYR A 199 0.61 14.41 -2.88
C TYR A 199 1.86 14.56 -2.02
N TRP A 200 2.24 15.77 -1.62
CA TRP A 200 3.39 15.96 -0.74
C TRP A 200 2.96 15.99 0.71
N ARG A 201 3.81 15.47 1.59
CA ARG A 201 3.58 15.50 3.03
C ARG A 201 3.74 16.93 3.54
N ASP A 202 2.85 17.34 4.43
CA ASP A 202 2.96 18.59 5.17
C ASP A 202 2.69 18.33 6.64
N ASP A 203 3.72 18.48 7.46
CA ASP A 203 3.68 18.16 8.89
C ASP A 203 2.89 19.22 9.70
N ALA A 204 2.63 20.40 9.13
CA ALA A 204 1.84 21.46 9.76
C ALA A 204 0.35 21.45 9.35
N LEU A 205 -0.02 20.57 8.42
CA LEU A 205 -1.34 20.53 7.81
C LEU A 205 -2.31 19.63 8.58
N ALA A 206 -3.45 20.18 8.96
CA ALA A 206 -4.56 19.40 9.52
C ALA A 206 -5.39 18.76 8.41
N PHE A 207 -5.81 17.51 8.61
CA PHE A 207 -6.70 16.83 7.66
C PHE A 207 -8.06 17.53 7.59
N ALA A 208 -8.56 17.71 6.37
CA ALA A 208 -9.92 18.13 6.09
C ALA A 208 -10.47 17.32 4.91
N ALA A 209 -11.76 16.99 4.92
CA ALA A 209 -12.40 16.27 3.82
C ALA A 209 -12.73 17.22 2.63
N GLN A 210 -11.74 17.94 2.12
CA GLN A 210 -11.88 18.87 1.00
C GLN A 210 -11.58 18.18 -0.34
N ARG A 211 -12.12 18.75 -1.42
CA ARG A 211 -11.94 18.27 -2.79
C ARG A 211 -11.22 19.32 -3.63
N ALA A 212 -10.21 18.90 -4.38
CA ALA A 212 -9.55 19.68 -5.41
C ALA A 212 -10.05 19.23 -6.80
N TYR A 213 -9.88 20.06 -7.82
CA TYR A 213 -10.35 19.77 -9.16
C TYR A 213 -9.27 19.98 -10.23
N PHE A 214 -9.39 19.22 -11.31
CA PHE A 214 -8.62 19.37 -12.53
C PHE A 214 -9.53 19.15 -13.74
N THR A 215 -9.19 19.78 -14.86
CA THR A 215 -9.89 19.57 -16.13
C THR A 215 -9.04 18.63 -16.98
N ALA A 216 -9.65 17.54 -17.43
CA ALA A 216 -9.03 16.56 -18.31
C ALA A 216 -9.12 17.00 -19.78
N ASP A 217 -8.39 16.30 -20.65
CA ASP A 217 -8.33 16.55 -22.09
C ASP A 217 -9.69 16.31 -22.80
N ASP A 218 -10.62 15.60 -22.16
CA ASP A 218 -12.01 15.41 -22.61
C ASP A 218 -12.91 16.64 -22.30
N GLY A 219 -12.37 17.68 -21.67
CA GLY A 219 -13.09 18.87 -21.22
C GLY A 219 -13.87 18.69 -19.92
N VAL A 220 -13.89 17.48 -19.35
CA VAL A 220 -14.59 17.18 -18.09
C VAL A 220 -13.74 17.65 -16.92
N THR A 221 -14.39 18.30 -15.95
CA THR A 221 -13.75 18.68 -14.70
C THR A 221 -14.03 17.64 -13.63
N TYR A 222 -12.97 16.99 -13.15
CA TYR A 222 -13.03 15.96 -12.13
C TYR A 222 -12.65 16.52 -10.76
N GLU A 223 -13.32 16.07 -9.71
CA GLU A 223 -13.06 16.42 -8.31
C GLU A 223 -12.43 15.23 -7.57
N ILE A 224 -11.23 15.43 -7.03
CA ILE A 224 -10.46 14.42 -6.28
C ILE A 224 -10.22 14.91 -4.84
N PRO A 225 -9.96 14.01 -3.87
CA PRO A 225 -9.55 14.41 -2.52
C PRO A 225 -8.37 15.39 -2.55
N GLN A 226 -8.52 16.55 -1.91
CA GLN A 226 -7.42 17.52 -1.81
C GLN A 226 -6.36 17.05 -0.81
N TYR A 227 -6.82 16.39 0.26
CA TYR A 227 -6.00 15.91 1.35
C TYR A 227 -6.14 14.40 1.50
N VAL A 228 -5.03 13.74 1.81
CA VAL A 228 -4.96 12.30 2.11
C VAL A 228 -4.30 12.16 3.47
N GLN A 229 -4.90 11.38 4.37
CA GLN A 229 -4.32 11.07 5.67
C GLN A 229 -3.82 9.62 5.69
N ARG A 230 -2.59 9.42 6.19
CA ARG A 230 -2.03 8.10 6.49
C ARG A 230 -1.45 8.10 7.89
N GLY A 231 -2.15 7.45 8.83
CA GLY A 231 -1.83 7.57 10.25
C GLY A 231 -1.85 9.04 10.68
N ALA A 232 -0.74 9.53 11.24
CA ALA A 232 -0.60 10.93 11.63
C ALA A 232 -0.17 11.87 10.48
N ALA A 233 0.29 11.33 9.34
CA ALA A 233 0.78 12.15 8.23
C ALA A 233 -0.38 12.61 7.33
N VAL A 234 -0.39 13.89 6.97
CA VAL A 234 -1.33 14.49 6.01
C VAL A 234 -0.57 14.92 4.76
N TYR A 235 -1.17 14.65 3.61
CA TYR A 235 -0.61 14.98 2.30
C TYR A 235 -1.58 15.82 1.50
N SER A 236 -1.08 16.74 0.68
CA SER A 236 -1.89 17.58 -0.20
C SER A 236 -1.39 17.58 -1.64
N CYS A 237 -2.31 17.76 -2.60
CA CYS A 237 -2.00 17.88 -4.03
C CYS A 237 -2.09 19.33 -4.57
N THR A 238 -2.34 20.30 -3.69
CA THR A 238 -2.55 21.72 -4.05
C THR A 238 -1.76 22.63 -3.13
N THR A 239 -1.27 23.75 -3.66
CA THR A 239 -0.50 24.72 -2.87
C THR A 239 -1.42 25.79 -2.28
N GLY A 240 -1.20 26.09 -1.00
CA GLY A 240 -1.95 27.13 -0.27
C GLY A 240 -3.45 26.82 -0.21
N ARG A 241 -4.28 27.85 -0.45
CA ARG A 241 -5.75 27.76 -0.40
C ARG A 241 -6.39 27.38 -1.73
N SER A 242 -5.60 27.07 -2.77
CA SER A 242 -6.15 26.74 -4.08
C SER A 242 -6.84 25.38 -4.06
N ARG A 243 -7.94 25.26 -4.80
CA ARG A 243 -8.61 23.98 -5.09
C ARG A 243 -8.29 23.46 -6.49
N VAL A 244 -7.46 24.18 -7.26
CA VAL A 244 -7.05 23.77 -8.61
C VAL A 244 -5.77 22.95 -8.51
N VAL A 245 -5.80 21.73 -9.04
CA VAL A 245 -4.61 20.90 -9.16
C VAL A 245 -3.79 21.35 -10.36
N ARG A 246 -2.48 21.54 -10.16
CA ARG A 246 -1.54 22.07 -11.16
C ARG A 246 -0.33 21.15 -11.29
N ASN A 247 0.44 21.30 -12.36
CA ASN A 247 1.70 20.58 -12.60
C ASN A 247 1.61 19.04 -12.65
N PHE A 248 0.41 18.45 -12.77
CA PHE A 248 0.24 17.00 -12.91
C PHE A 248 0.78 16.50 -14.25
N GLN A 249 1.22 15.25 -14.33
CA GLN A 249 1.66 14.65 -15.59
C GLN A 249 0.45 14.14 -16.39
N THR A 250 0.49 14.30 -17.72
CA THR A 250 -0.54 13.79 -18.63
C THR A 250 0.05 12.85 -19.67
N GLY A 251 -0.75 11.92 -20.17
CA GLY A 251 -0.34 10.99 -21.22
C GLY A 251 -1.45 10.04 -21.63
N THR A 252 -1.14 9.14 -22.56
CA THR A 252 -2.04 8.04 -22.95
C THR A 252 -1.58 6.74 -22.31
N TYR A 253 -2.48 5.78 -22.20
CA TYR A 253 -2.13 4.43 -21.76
C TYR A 253 -2.72 3.36 -22.67
N GLU A 254 -2.10 2.19 -22.63
CA GLU A 254 -2.58 0.98 -23.31
C GLU A 254 -2.46 -0.19 -22.33
N VAL A 255 -3.51 -1.01 -22.22
CA VAL A 255 -3.47 -2.26 -21.47
C VAL A 255 -3.38 -3.42 -22.45
N ARG A 256 -2.24 -4.10 -22.45
CA ARG A 256 -2.03 -5.32 -23.23
C ARG A 256 -2.33 -6.53 -22.38
N THR A 257 -3.17 -7.43 -22.89
CA THR A 257 -3.45 -8.72 -22.25
C THR A 257 -2.79 -9.81 -23.08
N SER A 258 -1.91 -10.59 -22.45
CA SER A 258 -1.27 -11.75 -23.05
C SER A 258 -2.22 -12.95 -23.06
N SER A 259 -1.90 -13.98 -23.84
CA SER A 259 -2.70 -15.21 -23.95
C SER A 259 -2.84 -15.97 -22.63
N ASP A 260 -1.89 -15.80 -21.71
CA ASP A 260 -1.91 -16.34 -20.34
C ASP A 260 -2.79 -15.53 -19.37
N GLY A 261 -3.46 -14.48 -19.86
CA GLY A 261 -4.27 -13.56 -19.06
C GLY A 261 -3.47 -12.55 -18.24
N SER A 262 -2.13 -12.54 -18.34
CA SER A 262 -1.31 -11.51 -17.73
C SER A 262 -1.53 -10.17 -18.42
N LYS A 263 -1.59 -9.10 -17.63
CA LYS A 263 -1.81 -7.74 -18.14
C LYS A 263 -0.53 -6.93 -18.01
N ARG A 264 -0.26 -6.09 -19.00
CA ARG A 264 0.80 -5.07 -18.96
C ARG A 264 0.22 -3.69 -19.26
N LEU A 265 0.61 -2.71 -18.45
CA LEU A 265 0.29 -1.31 -18.62
C LEU A 265 1.45 -0.62 -19.34
N MET A 266 1.15 0.02 -20.47
CA MET A 266 2.07 0.93 -21.11
C MET A 266 1.59 2.37 -20.88
N LEU A 267 2.49 3.23 -20.43
CA LEU A 267 2.22 4.65 -20.25
C LEU A 267 3.06 5.44 -21.26
N ARG A 268 2.42 6.31 -22.02
CA ARG A 268 3.08 7.22 -22.97
C ARG A 268 2.86 8.65 -22.51
N ARG A 269 3.93 9.29 -22.03
CA ARG A 269 3.87 10.67 -21.56
C ARG A 269 3.56 11.61 -22.72
N ARG A 270 2.62 12.53 -22.52
CA ARG A 270 2.30 13.61 -23.46
C ARG A 270 2.81 14.96 -22.97
N GLY A 271 2.67 15.26 -21.68
CA GLY A 271 3.04 16.57 -21.16
C GLY A 271 2.75 16.78 -19.69
N ALA A 272 2.42 18.03 -19.36
CA ALA A 272 2.01 18.49 -18.04
C ALA A 272 0.65 19.16 -18.12
N GLY A 273 -0.13 19.06 -17.05
CA GLY A 273 -1.26 19.94 -16.80
C GLY A 273 -0.80 21.38 -16.48
N PRO A 274 -1.74 22.30 -16.21
CA PRO A 274 -1.46 23.72 -16.05
C PRO A 274 -0.33 24.02 -15.04
N GLY A 275 0.69 24.78 -15.46
CA GLY A 275 1.83 25.19 -14.65
C GLY A 275 3.18 25.07 -15.38
N SER A 276 4.30 25.41 -14.73
CA SER A 276 5.61 25.59 -15.38
C SER A 276 6.38 24.29 -15.63
N TYR A 277 6.16 23.22 -14.85
CA TYR A 277 6.90 21.97 -14.98
C TYR A 277 6.05 20.75 -14.61
N ALA A 278 6.13 19.66 -15.37
CA ALA A 278 5.50 18.38 -15.01
C ALA A 278 6.20 17.73 -13.80
N VAL A 279 5.44 17.00 -12.97
CA VAL A 279 5.98 16.15 -11.89
C VAL A 279 7.16 15.25 -12.35
N GLY A 280 7.13 14.75 -13.59
CA GLY A 280 8.21 13.92 -14.16
C GLY A 280 9.42 14.68 -14.74
N ALA A 281 9.41 16.02 -14.79
CA ALA A 281 10.52 16.82 -15.32
C ALA A 281 11.48 17.34 -14.22
N VAL A 282 11.05 17.31 -12.96
CA VAL A 282 11.74 18.03 -11.87
C VAL A 282 12.45 17.08 -10.88
N TYR A 283 12.12 15.78 -10.86
CA TYR A 283 12.54 14.91 -9.76
C TYR A 283 13.25 13.61 -10.18
N PRO A 284 14.45 13.30 -9.63
CA PRO A 284 15.36 12.26 -10.10
C PRO A 284 14.94 10.80 -9.81
N ARG A 285 13.90 10.57 -8.98
CA ARG A 285 13.38 9.22 -8.68
C ARG A 285 12.33 8.72 -9.69
N GLN A 286 12.05 9.49 -10.73
CA GLN A 286 10.89 9.26 -11.61
C GLN A 286 11.27 8.89 -13.05
N GLY A 287 12.36 8.15 -13.23
CA GLY A 287 12.61 7.47 -14.49
C GLY A 287 11.56 6.38 -14.72
N PHE A 288 10.35 6.76 -15.16
CA PHE A 288 9.67 5.91 -16.11
C PHE A 288 10.58 5.90 -17.33
N LEU A 289 11.18 4.76 -17.63
CA LEU A 289 11.65 4.53 -18.99
C LEU A 289 10.40 4.67 -19.85
N ASP A 290 10.28 5.79 -20.56
CA ASP A 290 9.20 6.01 -21.52
C ASP A 290 9.04 4.72 -22.35
N GLU A 291 7.81 4.25 -22.52
CA GLU A 291 7.47 3.02 -23.26
C GLU A 291 7.76 1.67 -22.58
N SER A 292 8.10 1.62 -21.29
CA SER A 292 8.21 0.33 -20.59
C SER A 292 6.85 -0.27 -20.22
N ALA A 293 6.58 -1.48 -20.73
CA ALA A 293 5.39 -2.24 -20.38
C ALA A 293 5.52 -2.82 -18.96
N LEU A 294 4.80 -2.24 -18.00
CA LEU A 294 4.82 -2.63 -16.59
C LEU A 294 3.79 -3.72 -16.33
N ALA A 295 4.13 -4.73 -15.53
CA ALA A 295 3.14 -5.72 -15.10
C ALA A 295 1.97 -5.02 -14.39
N LEU A 296 0.74 -5.46 -14.69
CA LEU A 296 -0.48 -4.84 -14.19
C LEU A 296 -1.37 -5.88 -13.51
N ARG A 297 -1.83 -5.56 -12.30
CA ARG A 297 -2.90 -6.30 -11.62
C ARG A 297 -3.96 -5.31 -11.16
N VAL A 298 -5.23 -5.59 -11.46
CA VAL A 298 -6.37 -4.76 -11.08
C VAL A 298 -7.59 -5.65 -10.81
N ASP A 299 -8.30 -5.40 -9.71
CA ASP A 299 -9.55 -6.09 -9.34
C ASP A 299 -10.70 -5.12 -9.02
N GLY A 300 -10.59 -3.90 -9.53
CA GLY A 300 -11.61 -2.85 -9.37
C GLY A 300 -11.46 -2.03 -8.10
N GLN A 301 -10.84 -2.58 -7.05
CA GLN A 301 -10.56 -1.88 -5.79
C GLN A 301 -9.07 -1.61 -5.59
N PHE A 302 -8.23 -2.58 -5.95
CA PHE A 302 -6.78 -2.46 -5.84
C PHE A 302 -6.13 -2.52 -7.22
N LEU A 303 -5.06 -1.77 -7.35
CA LEU A 303 -4.23 -1.66 -8.54
C LEU A 303 -2.77 -1.84 -8.12
N ALA A 304 -2.08 -2.81 -8.70
CA ALA A 304 -0.64 -2.95 -8.55
C ALA A 304 0.04 -2.78 -9.90
N ILE A 305 1.03 -1.89 -9.94
CA ILE A 305 1.85 -1.59 -11.11
C ILE A 305 3.26 -2.10 -10.82
N GLY A 306 3.80 -2.91 -11.71
CA GLY A 306 5.10 -3.57 -11.58
C GLY A 306 5.04 -4.98 -10.99
N GLU A 307 6.23 -5.54 -10.78
CA GLU A 307 6.40 -6.87 -10.18
C GLU A 307 6.10 -6.83 -8.67
N PRO A 308 5.62 -7.94 -8.08
CA PRO A 308 5.43 -8.02 -6.64
C PRO A 308 6.75 -7.86 -5.89
N PHE A 309 6.68 -7.23 -4.72
CA PHE A 309 7.85 -7.04 -3.88
C PHE A 309 8.37 -8.36 -3.32
N LEU A 310 7.46 -9.26 -2.92
CA LEU A 310 7.78 -10.62 -2.50
C LEU A 310 6.81 -11.62 -3.15
N ARG A 311 7.29 -12.84 -3.37
CA ARG A 311 6.49 -13.98 -3.82
C ARG A 311 6.48 -15.06 -2.75
N LYS A 312 5.41 -15.86 -2.69
CA LYS A 312 5.36 -17.00 -1.79
C LYS A 312 6.50 -17.97 -2.13
N SER A 313 7.25 -18.36 -1.12
CA SER A 313 8.34 -19.31 -1.26
C SER A 313 7.83 -20.74 -1.08
N VAL A 314 8.51 -21.68 -1.74
CA VAL A 314 8.39 -23.12 -1.47
C VAL A 314 9.14 -23.54 -0.20
N VAL A 315 9.98 -22.67 0.36
CA VAL A 315 10.68 -22.91 1.62
C VAL A 315 9.68 -22.87 2.77
N HIS A 316 9.69 -23.91 3.60
CA HIS A 316 8.83 -24.00 4.79
C HIS A 316 9.64 -23.77 6.08
N ASP A 317 10.83 -24.39 6.19
CA ASP A 317 11.75 -24.18 7.30
C ASP A 317 12.87 -23.21 6.90
N VAL A 318 12.70 -21.94 7.30
CA VAL A 318 13.65 -20.87 6.99
C VAL A 318 14.97 -21.04 7.75
N THR A 319 14.92 -21.57 8.97
CA THR A 319 16.11 -21.76 9.80
C THR A 319 17.02 -22.80 9.18
N ALA A 320 16.49 -24.00 8.91
CA ALA A 320 17.23 -25.07 8.27
C ALA A 320 17.74 -24.67 6.87
N PHE A 321 16.93 -23.94 6.11
CA PHE A 321 17.33 -23.44 4.79
C PHE A 321 18.52 -22.48 4.86
N ILE A 322 18.53 -21.53 5.80
CA ILE A 322 19.64 -20.60 6.01
C ILE A 322 20.90 -21.36 6.45
N ASP A 323 20.75 -22.26 7.41
CA ASP A 323 21.87 -23.00 7.99
C ASP A 323 22.52 -23.91 6.93
N ALA A 324 21.71 -24.59 6.12
CA ALA A 324 22.18 -25.40 5.00
C ALA A 324 22.88 -24.56 3.90
N HIS A 325 22.37 -23.36 3.61
CA HIS A 325 23.02 -22.45 2.65
C HIS A 325 24.37 -21.95 3.18
N ASN A 326 24.41 -21.53 4.45
CA ASN A 326 25.60 -20.98 5.09
C ASN A 326 26.68 -22.05 5.38
N ALA A 327 26.30 -23.31 5.56
CA ALA A 327 27.23 -24.43 5.79
C ALA A 327 27.99 -24.88 4.53
N ARG A 328 27.62 -24.39 3.34
CA ARG A 328 28.29 -24.75 2.07
C ARG A 328 29.73 -24.25 2.09
N LYS A 329 30.68 -25.17 2.32
CA LYS A 329 32.13 -24.92 2.18
C LYS A 329 32.43 -24.45 0.76
N ARG A 330 33.33 -23.47 0.62
CA ARG A 330 33.75 -22.95 -0.69
C ARG A 330 35.26 -22.81 -0.76
N ALA A 331 35.77 -22.90 -1.99
CA ALA A 331 37.17 -22.62 -2.27
C ALA A 331 37.51 -21.18 -1.86
N PRO A 332 38.73 -20.93 -1.37
CA PRO A 332 39.20 -19.57 -1.08
C PRO A 332 39.01 -18.68 -2.31
N ARG A 333 38.54 -17.44 -2.12
CA ARG A 333 38.60 -16.46 -3.20
C ARG A 333 40.08 -16.17 -3.50
N ALA A 334 40.44 -16.14 -4.78
CA ALA A 334 41.73 -15.59 -5.17
C ALA A 334 41.85 -14.15 -4.60
N PRO A 335 43.01 -13.79 -4.02
CA PRO A 335 43.21 -12.45 -3.48
C PRO A 335 42.97 -11.42 -4.60
N LEU A 336 42.22 -10.36 -4.27
CA LEU A 336 41.92 -9.28 -5.23
C LEU A 336 43.16 -8.46 -5.59
N LEU A 337 44.23 -8.59 -4.80
CA LEU A 337 45.53 -8.01 -5.05
C LEU A 337 46.52 -9.16 -5.17
N VAL A 338 47.00 -9.38 -6.39
CA VAL A 338 48.21 -10.18 -6.61
C VAL A 338 49.36 -9.22 -6.36
N PRO A 339 50.28 -9.49 -5.41
CA PRO A 339 51.47 -8.67 -5.26
C PRO A 339 52.28 -8.74 -6.55
N ASP A 340 52.58 -7.59 -7.15
CA ASP A 340 53.59 -7.50 -8.22
C ASP A 340 54.95 -7.81 -7.57
N PHE A 341 55.52 -8.97 -7.90
CA PHE A 341 56.87 -9.36 -7.50
C PHE A 341 57.87 -9.06 -8.61
#